data_AF-A0ABD6ESY4-F1
#
_entry.id   AF-A0ABD6ESY4-F1
#
_cell.length_a   1.000
_cell.length_b   1.000
_cell.length_c   1.000
_cell.angle_alpha   90.00
_cell.angle_beta   90.00
_cell.angle_gamma   90.00
#
_symmetry.space_group_name_H-M   'P 1'
#
loop_
_entity.id
_entity.type
_entity.pdbx_description
1 polymer ?
#
loop_
_entity_poly.entity_id
_entity_poly.type
_entity_poly.pdbx_seq_one_letter_code
_entity_poly.pdbx_strand_id
1 'polypeptide(L)' 'MMLHRLIFTIEMIDLAVLTFCTKENAIRDQNNMVIACGTEEEVWSPKRCPRDSLCFSTSDSIYRICCPVARAADYT' A
#
# COMPACT_ATOMS: atom_id res chain seq x y z
N MET A 1 -18.42 -36.67 -9.10
CA MET A 1 -18.84 -35.40 -9.74
C MET A 1 -18.89 -34.29 -8.69
N MET A 2 -17.84 -34.07 -7.88
CA MET A 2 -16.72 -33.12 -8.09
C MET A 2 -17.07 -31.66 -8.47
N LEU A 3 -18.32 -31.19 -8.26
CA LEU A 3 -18.70 -29.80 -8.56
C LEU A 3 -18.29 -28.77 -7.47
N HIS A 4 -17.68 -29.22 -6.36
CA HIS A 4 -17.33 -28.35 -5.21
C HIS A 4 -15.85 -27.94 -5.13
N ARG A 5 -15.03 -28.28 -6.13
CA ARG A 5 -13.60 -27.93 -6.20
C ARG A 5 -13.29 -26.72 -7.10
N LEU A 6 -14.33 -26.02 -7.57
CA LEU A 6 -14.24 -24.89 -8.49
C LEU A 6 -13.97 -23.53 -7.82
N ILE A 7 -13.87 -23.46 -6.49
CA ILE A 7 -13.79 -22.18 -5.75
C ILE A 7 -12.42 -21.94 -5.09
N PHE A 8 -11.61 -22.99 -4.90
CA PHE A 8 -10.36 -22.90 -4.13
C PHE A 8 -9.08 -22.63 -4.95
N THR A 9 -9.15 -22.58 -6.28
CA THR A 9 -7.97 -22.28 -7.14
C THR A 9 -7.74 -20.80 -7.41
N ILE A 10 -8.57 -19.90 -6.86
CA ILE A 10 -8.31 -18.45 -6.90
C ILE A 10 -7.51 -18.07 -5.64
N GLU A 11 -6.43 -18.78 -5.36
CA GLU A 11 -5.39 -18.25 -4.48
C GLU A 11 -4.40 -17.47 -5.35
N MET A 12 -4.23 -16.19 -5.00
CA MET A 12 -3.03 -15.41 -5.29
C MET A 12 -2.67 -15.21 -6.77
N ILE A 13 -3.46 -14.41 -7.50
CA ILE A 13 -2.76 -13.33 -8.19
C ILE A 13 -2.43 -12.33 -7.09
N ASP A 14 -1.37 -12.62 -6.35
CA ASP A 14 -0.66 -11.60 -5.61
C ASP A 14 -0.12 -10.69 -6.71
N LEU A 15 -0.93 -9.69 -7.09
CA LEU A 15 -0.46 -8.55 -7.86
C LEU A 15 0.52 -7.87 -6.91
N ALA A 16 1.70 -8.46 -6.80
CA ALA A 16 2.76 -8.06 -5.91
C ALA A 16 3.20 -6.70 -6.41
N VAL A 17 2.45 -5.67 -6.02
CA VAL A 17 2.90 -4.30 -6.05
C VAL A 17 4.22 -4.38 -5.33
N LEU A 18 5.33 -4.13 -6.04
CA LEU A 18 6.66 -4.09 -5.46
C LEU A 18 6.62 -3.03 -4.36
N THR A 19 6.31 -3.45 -3.13
CA THR A 19 5.94 -2.55 -2.04
C THR A 19 7.18 -2.30 -1.21
N PHE A 20 8.13 -1.55 -1.79
CA PHE A 20 9.27 -1.05 -1.05
C PHE A 20 8.91 0.33 -0.50
N CYS A 21 8.15 0.36 0.59
CA CYS A 21 7.81 1.59 1.29
C CYS A 21 8.78 1.82 2.46
N THR A 22 9.62 2.84 2.31
CA THR A 22 10.53 3.35 3.34
C THR A 22 10.37 4.86 3.44
N LYS A 23 10.89 5.50 4.49
CA LYS A 23 10.84 6.96 4.64
C LYS A 23 11.51 7.72 3.49
N GLU A 24 12.49 7.10 2.83
CA GLU A 24 13.17 7.69 1.68
C GLU A 24 12.24 7.80 0.47
N ASN A 25 11.40 6.79 0.23
CA ASN A 25 10.52 6.69 -0.93
C ASN A 25 9.07 7.15 -0.65
N ALA A 26 8.79 7.58 0.58
CA ALA A 26 7.46 8.02 0.99
C ALA A 26 7.05 9.34 0.35
N ILE A 27 5.74 9.50 0.13
CA ILE A 27 5.16 10.76 -0.33
C ILE A 27 5.34 11.83 0.73
N ARG A 28 5.71 13.04 0.30
CA ARG A 28 5.95 14.20 1.14
C ARG A 28 4.98 15.32 0.84
N ASP A 29 4.68 16.12 1.86
CA ASP A 29 3.88 17.33 1.73
C ASP A 29 4.70 18.50 1.15
N GLN A 30 4.04 19.66 1.02
CA GLN A 30 4.64 20.91 0.55
C GLN A 30 5.79 21.44 1.42
N ASN A 31 5.93 20.94 2.65
CA ASN A 31 7.02 21.28 3.57
C ASN A 31 8.11 20.19 3.59
N ASN A 32 8.08 19.27 2.63
CA ASN A 32 9.00 18.14 2.51
C ASN A 32 8.92 17.14 3.68
N MET A 33 7.80 17.10 4.40
CA MET A 33 7.56 16.16 5.50
C MET A 33 6.85 14.89 5.01
N VAL A 34 7.23 13.73 5.54
CA VAL A 34 6.58 12.45 5.22
C VAL A 34 5.12 12.47 5.68
N ILE A 35 4.19 12.09 4.80
CA ILE A 35 2.77 12.06 5.13
C ILE A 35 2.46 10.78 5.91
N ALA A 36 2.27 10.93 7.23
CA ALA A 36 1.72 9.88 8.08
C ALA A 36 0.21 9.74 7.85
N CYS A 37 -0.25 8.50 7.69
CA CYS A 37 -1.63 8.15 7.38
C CYS A 37 -2.28 7.25 8.43
N GLY A 38 -1.55 6.85 9.46
CA GLY A 38 -2.06 5.98 10.51
C GLY A 38 -1.00 5.62 11.55
N THR A 39 -1.43 4.88 12.56
CA THR A 39 -0.57 4.16 13.50
C THR A 39 -0.32 2.74 12.98
N GLU A 40 0.46 1.95 13.70
CA GLU A 40 0.61 0.51 13.45
C GLU A 40 -0.73 -0.24 13.46
N GLU A 41 -1.71 0.23 14.23
CA GLU A 41 -2.98 -0.45 14.46
C GLU A 41 -4.10 0.11 13.57
N GLU A 42 -4.10 1.42 13.31
CA GLU A 42 -5.20 2.13 12.66
C GLU A 42 -4.75 2.96 11.45
N VAL A 43 -5.60 3.05 10.42
CA VAL A 43 -5.50 4.07 9.35
C VAL A 43 -6.46 5.21 9.68
N TRP A 44 -5.94 6.44 9.70
CA TRP A 44 -6.73 7.62 10.08
C TRP A 44 -7.79 7.98 9.03
N SER A 45 -8.91 8.51 9.53
CA SER A 45 -10.00 9.09 8.73
C SER A 45 -10.12 10.60 9.01
N PRO A 46 -10.25 11.47 7.99
CA PRO A 46 -10.33 11.16 6.57
C PRO A 46 -8.98 10.67 6.00
N LYS A 47 -9.04 9.96 4.87
CA LYS A 47 -7.84 9.45 4.18
C LYS A 47 -6.86 10.59 3.89
N ARG A 48 -5.62 10.43 4.35
CA ARG A 48 -4.54 11.42 4.15
C ARG A 48 -3.71 11.19 2.89
N CYS A 49 -3.66 9.95 2.39
CA CYS A 49 -2.85 9.64 1.22
C CYS A 49 -3.45 10.23 -0.06
N PRO A 50 -2.64 10.90 -0.90
CA PRO A 50 -3.09 11.43 -2.17
C PRO A 50 -3.46 10.33 -3.17
N ARG A 51 -4.06 10.72 -4.30
CA ARG A 51 -4.36 9.81 -5.41
C ARG A 51 -3.09 9.09 -5.86
N ASP A 52 -3.23 7.81 -6.19
CA ASP A 52 -2.13 6.92 -6.62
C ASP A 52 -1.08 6.61 -5.55
N SER A 53 -1.45 6.80 -4.28
CA SER A 53 -0.66 6.32 -3.13
C SER A 53 -1.53 5.51 -2.16
N LEU A 54 -0.89 4.60 -1.44
CA LEU A 54 -1.53 3.78 -0.41
C LEU A 54 -0.81 3.97 0.94
N CYS A 55 -1.57 3.71 2.01
CA CYS A 55 -1.06 3.79 3.37
C CYS A 55 -0.43 2.45 3.75
N PHE A 56 0.89 2.43 3.95
CA PHE A 56 1.65 1.23 4.27
C PHE A 56 2.38 1.35 5.60
N SER A 57 2.56 0.21 6.28
CA SER A 57 3.49 0.10 7.40
C SER A 57 4.93 0.05 6.87
N THR A 58 5.85 0.68 7.60
CA THR A 58 7.27 0.65 7.26
C THR A 58 8.08 0.22 8.47
N SER A 59 9.26 -0.38 8.22
CA SER A 59 10.14 -0.85 9.30
C SER A 59 10.90 0.28 10.00
N ASP A 60 10.98 1.45 9.38
CA ASP A 60 11.74 2.60 9.84
C ASP A 60 10.88 3.68 10.50
N SER A 61 9.56 3.46 10.64
CA SER A 61 8.60 4.41 11.21
C SER A 61 7.63 3.72 12.17
N ILE A 62 7.28 4.39 13.28
CA ILE A 62 6.18 3.96 14.16
C ILE A 62 4.79 4.28 13.57
N TYR A 63 4.75 5.11 12.53
CA TYR A 63 3.54 5.49 11.82
C TYR A 63 3.49 4.80 10.46
N ARG A 64 2.28 4.48 10.02
CA ARG A 64 2.04 4.16 8.62
C ARG A 64 2.20 5.42 7.77
N ILE A 65 2.79 5.27 6.59
CA ILE A 65 3.09 6.39 5.70
C ILE A 65 2.54 6.14 4.30
N CYS A 66 2.29 7.23 3.58
CA CYS A 66 1.81 7.16 2.20
C CYS A 66 2.97 6.84 1.26
N CYS A 67 2.85 5.78 0.48
CA CYS A 67 3.82 5.41 -0.55
C CYS A 67 3.16 5.27 -1.93
N PRO A 68 3.89 5.62 -3.00
CA PRO A 68 3.40 5.48 -4.36
C PRO A 68 3.16 4.00 -4.69
N VAL A 69 2.15 3.72 -5.50
CA VAL A 69 1.89 2.38 -6.01
C VAL A 69 2.03 2.37 -7.53
N ALA A 70 2.92 1.53 -8.05
CA ALA A 70 2.96 1.26 -9.48
C ALA A 70 1.73 0.41 -9.83
N ARG A 71 0.91 0.85 -10.79
CA ARG A 71 -0.15 0.01 -11.31
C ARG A 71 0.49 -1.02 -12.21
N ALA A 72 0.08 -2.28 -12.08
CA ALA A 72 0.53 -3.37 -12.95
C ALA A 72 0.23 -3.17 -14.45
N ALA A 73 -0.43 -2.08 -14.86
CA ALA A 73 -0.61 -1.77 -16.27
C ALA A 73 0.59 -0.99 -16.86
N ASP A 74 1.44 -0.40 -16.02
CA ASP A 74 2.49 0.54 -16.45
C ASP A 74 3.80 -0.17 -16.86
N TYR A 75 3.83 -1.51 -16.90
CA TYR A 75 4.97 -2.32 -17.35
C TYR A 75 4.81 -2.91 -18.76
N THR A 76 3.85 -2.43 -19.55
CA THR A 76 3.62 -2.87 -20.95
C THR A 76 4.19 -1.87 -21.95
#